data_AF-A0A212CBV4-F1
#
_entry.id   AF-A0A212CBV4-F1
#
_cell.length_a   1.000
_cell.length_b   1.000
_cell.length_c   1.000
_cell.angle_alpha   90.00
_cell.angle_beta   90.00
_cell.angle_gamma   90.00
#
_symmetry.space_group_name_H-M   'P 1'
#
loop_
_entity.id
_entity.type
_entity.pdbx_description
1 polymer ?
#
loop_
_entity_poly.entity_id
_entity_poly.type
_entity_poly.pdbx_seq_one_letter_code
_entity_poly.pdbx_strand_id
1 'polypeptide(L)'
;MAFLQKCTGKTSTLVKYAEKWSQSRFLYVTFNKSIAKQAELVFPSNVICKTFHSMAYGHIGRKYQLKKKLNLFKLTPFMVNSVLTEGKGGFIRAKLVCKTLENFFASADEELTIDHVPIWCKNSQGQRVMVEQSEKLNGVLEASRLWDNMRKLGECKEEAYHMTHDGYLKLWQLSKPLLASFDAIFVDEAQDCTPAIMNIVLSQPCGKIFVGDPHQQIYTFRGAVNALFTVPHTHVFYLTQ
;
A
#
# COMPACT_ATOMS: atom_id res chain seq x y z
N MET A 1 -21.13 3.52 -5.78
CA MET A 1 -19.86 2.91 -6.23
C MET A 1 -20.03 2.37 -7.64
N ALA A 2 -19.17 2.78 -8.57
CA ALA A 2 -19.22 2.34 -9.97
C ALA A 2 -17.87 1.76 -10.41
N PHE A 3 -17.91 0.67 -11.17
CA PHE A 3 -16.73 0.04 -11.77
C PHE A 3 -16.66 0.31 -13.27
N LEU A 4 -15.47 0.62 -13.78
CA LEU A 4 -15.18 0.71 -15.21
C LEU A 4 -14.06 -0.30 -15.57
N GLN A 5 -14.40 -1.28 -16.40
CA GLN A 5 -13.49 -2.35 -16.84
C GLN A 5 -13.13 -2.17 -18.33
N LYS A 6 -11.84 -2.00 -18.68
CA LYS A 6 -11.33 -2.07 -20.09
C LYS A 6 -9.79 -2.13 -20.23
N CYS A 7 -9.27 -2.23 -21.46
CA CYS A 7 -7.86 -2.01 -21.82
C CYS A 7 -7.55 -0.57 -22.33
N THR A 8 -8.54 0.24 -22.73
CA THR A 8 -8.34 1.57 -23.35
C THR A 8 -9.44 2.59 -22.97
N GLY A 9 -9.13 3.89 -22.87
CA GLY A 9 -10.15 4.95 -22.65
C GLY A 9 -10.74 5.09 -21.23
N LYS A 10 -10.17 4.42 -20.24
CA LYS A 10 -10.51 4.56 -18.81
C LYS A 10 -10.37 6.00 -18.32
N THR A 11 -9.17 6.55 -18.48
CA THR A 11 -8.82 7.90 -18.01
C THR A 11 -9.64 8.95 -18.75
N SER A 12 -9.89 8.81 -20.06
CA SER A 12 -10.72 9.76 -20.82
C SER A 12 -12.18 9.76 -20.36
N THR A 13 -12.71 8.61 -19.97
CA THR A 13 -14.06 8.51 -19.38
C THR A 13 -14.14 9.26 -18.06
N LEU A 14 -13.14 9.10 -17.18
CA LEU A 14 -13.06 9.84 -15.92
C LEU A 14 -12.92 11.35 -16.13
N VAL A 15 -12.13 11.77 -17.13
CA VAL A 15 -11.99 13.19 -17.50
C VAL A 15 -13.35 13.76 -17.93
N LYS A 16 -14.06 13.10 -18.84
CA LYS A 16 -15.40 13.53 -19.29
C LYS A 16 -16.42 13.55 -18.17
N TYR A 17 -16.35 12.60 -17.24
CA TYR A 17 -17.17 12.61 -16.04
C TYR A 17 -16.87 13.84 -15.18
N ALA A 18 -15.60 14.13 -14.90
CA ALA A 18 -15.21 15.28 -14.10
C ALA A 18 -15.58 16.63 -14.75
N GLU A 19 -15.46 16.75 -16.07
CA GLU A 19 -15.89 17.93 -16.84
C GLU A 19 -17.40 18.17 -16.72
N LYS A 20 -18.21 17.10 -16.82
CA LYS A 20 -19.66 17.17 -16.69
C LYS A 20 -20.09 17.69 -15.31
N TRP A 21 -19.37 17.32 -14.26
CA TRP A 21 -19.64 17.69 -12.88
C TRP A 21 -18.67 18.76 -12.37
N SER A 22 -18.54 19.87 -13.08
CA SER A 22 -17.54 20.91 -12.84
C SER A 22 -17.63 21.61 -11.47
N GLN A 23 -18.78 21.57 -10.81
CA GLN A 23 -18.98 22.12 -9.47
C GLN A 23 -18.57 21.16 -8.34
N SER A 24 -18.38 19.88 -8.66
CA SER A 24 -17.94 18.87 -7.70
C SER A 24 -16.42 18.78 -7.65
N ARG A 25 -15.88 18.45 -6.47
CA ARG A 25 -14.46 18.26 -6.22
C ARG A 25 -14.10 16.79 -6.21
N PHE A 26 -13.12 16.40 -7.01
CA PHE A 26 -12.73 15.01 -7.16
C PHE A 26 -11.27 14.77 -6.75
N LEU A 27 -11.00 13.56 -6.28
CA LEU A 27 -9.66 13.07 -6.03
C LEU A 27 -9.37 11.90 -6.98
N TYR A 28 -8.39 12.05 -7.86
CA TYR A 28 -7.86 10.96 -8.67
C TYR A 28 -6.62 10.37 -8.00
N VAL A 29 -6.61 9.05 -7.81
CA VAL A 29 -5.51 8.32 -7.17
C VAL A 29 -5.10 7.09 -7.99
N THR A 30 -3.80 6.87 -8.06
CA THR A 30 -3.18 5.72 -8.74
C THR A 30 -1.91 5.28 -8.00
N PHE A 31 -1.39 4.10 -8.31
CA PHE A 31 -0.10 3.62 -7.81
C PHE A 31 1.08 4.26 -8.53
N ASN A 32 0.98 4.41 -9.85
CA ASN A 32 2.13 4.77 -10.66
C ASN A 32 2.29 6.30 -10.73
N LYS A 33 3.45 6.79 -10.33
CA LYS A 33 3.77 8.22 -10.42
C LYS A 33 3.72 8.76 -11.85
N SER A 34 4.04 7.96 -12.87
CA SER A 34 3.93 8.40 -14.27
C SER A 34 2.48 8.61 -14.67
N ILE A 35 1.58 7.68 -14.29
CA ILE A 35 0.14 7.77 -14.54
C ILE A 35 -0.44 9.00 -13.82
N ALA A 36 -0.07 9.23 -12.56
CA ALA A 36 -0.53 10.41 -11.82
C ALA A 36 -0.12 11.73 -12.50
N LYS A 37 1.12 11.81 -13.00
CA LYS A 37 1.60 13.00 -13.73
C LYS A 37 0.87 13.21 -15.06
N GLN A 38 0.59 12.14 -15.79
CA GLN A 38 -0.18 12.23 -17.03
C GLN A 38 -1.62 12.65 -16.75
N ALA A 39 -2.23 12.12 -15.69
CA ALA A 39 -3.55 12.53 -15.22
C ALA A 39 -3.59 14.04 -14.88
N GLU A 40 -2.58 14.58 -14.19
CA GLU A 40 -2.49 16.02 -13.89
C GLU A 40 -2.54 16.91 -15.15
N LEU A 41 -2.14 16.41 -16.33
CA LEU A 41 -2.16 17.17 -17.59
C LEU A 41 -3.52 17.16 -18.30
N VAL A 42 -4.36 16.15 -18.04
CA VAL A 42 -5.59 15.92 -18.81
C VAL A 42 -6.86 16.15 -18.00
N PHE A 43 -6.81 16.04 -16.67
CA PHE A 43 -7.97 16.26 -15.83
C PHE A 43 -8.25 17.76 -15.63
N PRO A 44 -9.54 18.16 -15.51
CA PRO A 44 -9.92 19.52 -15.20
C PRO A 44 -9.51 19.95 -13.79
N SER A 45 -9.53 21.27 -13.54
CA SER A 45 -9.04 21.89 -12.30
C SER A 45 -9.80 21.50 -11.03
N ASN A 46 -11.01 20.95 -11.16
CA ASN A 46 -11.79 20.41 -10.04
C ASN A 46 -11.32 19.02 -9.58
N VAL A 47 -10.29 18.45 -10.20
CA VAL A 47 -9.73 17.14 -9.86
C VAL A 47 -8.30 17.28 -9.34
N ILE A 48 -8.05 16.77 -8.14
CA ILE A 48 -6.70 16.64 -7.60
C ILE A 48 -6.15 15.27 -7.95
N CYS A 49 -5.03 15.19 -8.65
CA CYS A 49 -4.38 13.93 -9.00
C CYS A 49 -3.19 13.66 -8.06
N LYS A 50 -3.15 12.47 -7.42
CA LYS A 50 -2.08 12.06 -6.50
C LYS A 50 -1.80 10.55 -6.58
N THR A 51 -0.74 10.12 -5.91
CA THR A 51 -0.55 8.70 -5.59
C THR A 51 -0.86 8.45 -4.12
N PHE A 52 -1.23 7.23 -3.75
CA PHE A 52 -1.46 6.88 -2.34
C PHE A 52 -0.23 7.18 -1.47
N HIS A 53 0.96 6.80 -1.94
CA HIS A 53 2.20 7.09 -1.24
C HIS A 53 2.52 8.57 -1.13
N SER A 54 2.14 9.42 -2.10
CA SER A 54 2.38 10.87 -2.00
C SER A 54 1.45 11.54 -1.00
N MET A 55 0.20 11.09 -0.89
CA MET A 55 -0.71 11.52 0.16
C MET A 55 -0.22 11.10 1.55
N ALA A 56 0.12 9.82 1.72
CA ALA A 56 0.63 9.31 2.99
C ALA A 56 1.96 9.97 3.40
N TYR A 57 2.81 10.29 2.42
CA TYR A 57 4.04 11.04 2.66
C TYR A 57 3.76 12.44 3.21
N GLY A 58 2.80 13.16 2.64
CA GLY A 58 2.42 14.49 3.11
C GLY A 58 1.94 14.51 4.56
N HIS A 59 1.17 13.51 4.97
CA HIS A 59 0.58 13.43 6.31
C HIS A 59 1.53 12.85 7.37
N ILE A 60 2.27 11.79 7.02
CA ILE A 60 3.10 11.03 7.97
C ILE A 60 4.58 11.06 7.56
N GLY A 61 4.89 10.72 6.31
CA GLY A 61 6.28 10.52 5.85
C GLY A 61 7.20 11.72 6.03
N ARG A 62 6.69 12.95 5.84
CA ARG A 62 7.45 14.20 6.01
C ARG A 62 8.04 14.34 7.42
N LYS A 63 7.32 13.89 8.45
CA LYS A 63 7.81 13.92 9.85
C LYS A 63 9.05 13.06 10.02
N TYR A 64 9.07 11.87 9.43
CA TYR A 64 10.23 10.97 9.45
C TYR A 64 11.39 11.50 8.62
N GLN A 65 11.11 12.14 7.47
CA GLN A 65 12.17 12.76 6.66
C GLN A 65 12.88 13.88 7.42
N LEU A 66 12.13 14.77 8.08
CA LEU A 66 12.69 15.87 8.88
C LEU A 66 13.57 15.38 10.03
N LYS A 67 13.29 14.18 10.56
CA LYS A 67 14.07 13.52 11.61
C LYS A 67 15.19 12.62 11.06
N LYS A 68 15.46 12.66 9.75
CA LYS A 68 16.43 11.81 9.05
C LYS A 68 16.23 10.32 9.34
N LYS A 69 14.98 9.91 9.55
CA LYS A 69 14.55 8.54 9.88
C LYS A 69 13.64 7.95 8.81
N LEU A 70 13.82 8.38 7.57
CA LEU A 70 13.10 7.85 6.43
C LEU A 70 14.08 7.06 5.57
N ASN A 71 13.81 5.77 5.41
CA ASN A 71 14.50 4.92 4.46
C ASN A 71 13.90 5.16 3.07
N LEU A 72 14.68 5.78 2.19
CA LEU A 72 14.29 6.03 0.80
C LEU A 72 14.31 4.76 -0.05
N PHE A 73 14.90 3.67 0.46
CA PHE A 73 14.99 2.38 -0.17
C PHE A 73 14.11 1.35 0.55
N LYS A 74 14.01 0.16 -0.05
CA LYS A 74 13.29 -0.96 0.55
C LYS A 74 14.08 -1.51 1.75
N LEU A 75 13.37 -1.88 2.82
CA LEU A 75 13.97 -2.62 3.94
C LEU A 75 14.60 -3.91 3.42
N THR A 76 15.91 -4.06 3.62
CA THR A 76 16.65 -5.24 3.14
C THR A 76 16.83 -6.26 4.26
N PRO A 77 16.93 -7.56 3.92
CA PRO A 77 17.30 -8.57 4.91
C PRO A 77 18.66 -8.28 5.58
N PHE A 78 19.59 -7.63 4.89
CA PHE A 78 20.88 -7.23 5.47
C PHE A 78 20.69 -6.21 6.61
N MET A 79 19.90 -5.16 6.38
CA MET A 79 19.54 -4.18 7.41
C MET A 79 18.87 -4.87 8.59
N VAL A 80 17.87 -5.73 8.35
CA VAL A 80 17.17 -6.44 9.43
C VAL A 80 18.14 -7.34 10.21
N ASN A 81 19.03 -8.06 9.52
CA ASN A 81 19.98 -8.96 10.16
C ASN A 81 20.92 -8.26 11.14
N SER A 82 21.24 -6.97 10.93
CA SER A 82 22.12 -6.22 11.84
C SER A 82 21.48 -5.87 13.19
N VAL A 83 20.16 -6.01 13.31
CA VAL A 83 19.41 -5.71 14.55
C VAL A 83 18.75 -6.94 15.18
N LEU A 84 18.84 -8.10 14.52
CA LEU A 84 18.43 -9.38 15.11
C LEU A 84 19.49 -9.86 16.12
N THR A 85 19.06 -10.53 17.19
CA THR A 85 19.97 -11.01 18.23
C THR A 85 21.01 -11.99 17.68
N GLU A 86 22.28 -11.75 18.02
CA GLU A 86 23.41 -12.59 17.64
C GLU A 86 23.19 -14.06 18.02
N GLY A 87 23.59 -14.97 17.13
CA GLY A 87 23.45 -16.42 17.33
C GLY A 87 22.08 -17.01 16.96
N LYS A 88 21.07 -16.19 16.63
CA LYS A 88 19.72 -16.68 16.27
C LYS A 88 19.19 -16.22 14.91
N GLY A 89 19.86 -15.30 14.21
CA GLY A 89 19.36 -14.68 12.99
C GLY A 89 20.33 -14.73 11.83
N GLY A 90 20.20 -15.77 11.00
CA GLY A 90 20.77 -15.77 9.66
C GLY A 90 19.87 -15.05 8.66
N PHE A 91 20.38 -14.79 7.45
CA PHE A 91 19.67 -14.11 6.36
C PHE A 91 18.27 -14.66 6.05
N ILE A 92 18.03 -15.95 6.30
CA ILE A 92 16.72 -16.60 6.13
C ILE A 92 15.68 -16.00 7.09
N ARG A 93 16.05 -15.84 8.37
CA ARG A 93 15.18 -15.27 9.40
C ARG A 93 14.93 -13.79 9.13
N ALA A 94 15.97 -13.04 8.78
CA ALA A 94 15.82 -11.64 8.38
C ALA A 94 14.88 -11.48 7.18
N LYS A 95 14.95 -12.40 6.20
CA LYS A 95 14.03 -12.42 5.05
C LYS A 95 12.60 -12.75 5.47
N LEU A 96 12.39 -13.66 6.42
CA LEU A 96 11.08 -13.96 6.99
C LEU A 96 10.47 -12.73 7.66
N VAL A 97 11.26 -12.02 8.48
CA VAL A 97 10.83 -10.79 9.16
C VAL A 97 10.50 -9.67 8.17
N CYS A 98 11.37 -9.44 7.17
CA CYS A 98 11.09 -8.50 6.07
C CYS A 98 9.75 -8.82 5.42
N LYS A 99 9.51 -10.09 5.06
CA LYS A 99 8.28 -10.48 4.36
C LYS A 99 7.05 -10.38 5.26
N THR A 100 7.19 -10.66 6.56
CA THR A 100 6.13 -10.49 7.56
C THR A 100 5.70 -9.03 7.65
N LEU A 101 6.67 -8.09 7.74
CA LEU A 101 6.37 -6.65 7.71
C LEU A 101 5.75 -6.20 6.38
N GLU A 102 6.23 -6.68 5.24
CA GLU A 102 5.62 -6.38 3.93
C GLU A 102 4.15 -6.81 3.88
N ASN A 103 3.84 -8.02 4.35
CA ASN A 103 2.48 -8.54 4.38
C ASN A 103 1.61 -7.69 5.33
N PHE A 104 2.12 -7.34 6.51
CA PHE A 104 1.42 -6.46 7.45
C PHE A 104 1.16 -5.06 6.88
N PHE A 105 2.15 -4.44 6.24
CA PHE A 105 2.00 -3.11 5.63
C PHE A 105 1.01 -3.11 4.46
N ALA A 106 0.87 -4.24 3.75
CA ALA A 106 -0.12 -4.41 2.68
C ALA A 106 -1.53 -4.73 3.21
N SER A 107 -1.67 -5.29 4.41
CA SER A 107 -2.95 -5.71 5.01
C SER A 107 -3.84 -4.54 5.44
N ALA A 108 -5.13 -4.82 5.62
CA ALA A 108 -6.07 -3.90 6.29
C ALA A 108 -5.99 -3.97 7.83
N ASP A 109 -5.24 -4.93 8.38
CA ASP A 109 -5.28 -5.31 9.80
C ASP A 109 -4.68 -4.23 10.69
N GLU A 110 -5.28 -3.99 11.86
CA GLU A 110 -4.78 -2.96 12.79
C GLU A 110 -3.50 -3.40 13.52
N GLU A 111 -3.29 -4.71 13.66
CA GLU A 111 -2.20 -5.31 14.43
C GLU A 111 -1.42 -6.36 13.63
N LEU A 112 -0.14 -6.53 13.95
CA LEU A 112 0.71 -7.55 13.36
C LEU A 112 0.47 -8.89 14.04
N THR A 113 -0.15 -9.81 13.32
CA THR A 113 -0.48 -11.16 13.79
C THR A 113 0.33 -12.24 13.06
N ILE A 114 0.16 -13.50 13.48
CA ILE A 114 0.78 -14.68 12.88
C ILE A 114 0.37 -14.90 11.41
N ASP A 115 -0.80 -14.42 11.01
CA ASP A 115 -1.30 -14.58 9.64
C ASP A 115 -0.48 -13.79 8.61
N HIS A 116 0.27 -12.80 9.09
CA HIS A 116 1.21 -12.05 8.26
C HIS A 116 2.50 -12.82 7.96
N VAL A 117 2.81 -13.86 8.74
CA VAL A 117 4.02 -14.66 8.52
C VAL A 117 3.82 -15.59 7.32
N PRO A 118 4.74 -15.62 6.34
CA PRO A 118 4.66 -16.54 5.22
C PRO A 118 4.51 -18.00 5.67
N ILE A 119 3.61 -18.75 5.01
CA ILE A 119 3.46 -20.19 5.25
C ILE A 119 4.70 -20.96 4.79
N TRP A 120 5.40 -20.44 3.77
CA TRP A 120 6.56 -21.07 3.15
C TRP A 120 7.77 -20.14 3.17
N CYS A 121 8.94 -20.68 3.47
CA CYS A 121 10.23 -19.99 3.36
C CYS A 121 11.24 -20.83 2.55
N LYS A 122 12.41 -20.25 2.26
CA LYS A 122 13.53 -21.00 1.68
C LYS A 122 14.53 -21.32 2.79
N ASN A 123 14.91 -22.58 2.94
CA ASN A 123 15.96 -23.00 3.89
C ASN A 123 17.37 -22.67 3.35
N SER A 124 18.41 -23.03 4.11
CA SER A 124 19.82 -22.79 3.75
C SER A 124 20.26 -23.48 2.47
N GLN A 125 19.54 -24.53 2.04
CA GLN A 125 19.76 -25.25 0.78
C GLN A 125 18.91 -24.69 -0.37
N GLY A 126 18.18 -23.59 -0.14
CA GLY A 126 17.31 -22.95 -1.13
C GLY A 126 15.98 -23.67 -1.36
N GLN A 127 15.70 -24.75 -0.64
CA GLN A 127 14.48 -25.55 -0.77
C GLN A 127 13.30 -24.82 -0.12
N ARG A 128 12.11 -24.95 -0.74
CA ARG A 128 10.88 -24.39 -0.20
C ARG A 128 10.35 -25.31 0.91
N VAL A 129 10.35 -24.82 2.14
CA VAL A 129 9.89 -25.54 3.34
C VAL A 129 8.79 -24.77 4.03
N MET A 130 7.94 -25.49 4.78
CA MET A 130 6.90 -24.86 5.59
C MET A 130 7.56 -24.16 6.78
N VAL A 131 7.02 -23.01 7.17
CA VAL A 131 7.49 -22.30 8.36
C VAL A 131 6.84 -22.94 9.59
N GLU A 132 7.67 -23.50 10.45
CA GLU A 132 7.27 -24.10 11.73
C GLU A 132 6.54 -23.08 12.62
N GLN A 133 5.63 -23.57 13.47
CA GLN A 133 4.81 -22.70 14.31
C GLN A 133 5.66 -21.84 15.27
N SER A 134 6.73 -22.40 15.83
CA SER A 134 7.68 -21.68 16.68
C SER A 134 8.38 -20.55 15.92
N GLU A 135 8.79 -20.80 14.67
CA GLU A 135 9.42 -19.79 13.81
C GLU A 135 8.44 -18.70 13.38
N LYS A 136 7.16 -19.03 13.22
CA LYS A 136 6.13 -18.00 13.00
C LYS A 136 5.99 -17.07 14.19
N LEU A 137 5.92 -17.61 15.40
CA LEU A 137 5.85 -16.80 16.63
C LEU A 137 7.09 -15.92 16.79
N ASN A 138 8.29 -16.46 16.51
CA ASN A 138 9.53 -15.70 16.49
C ASN A 138 9.48 -14.56 15.45
N GLY A 139 8.99 -14.84 14.23
CA GLY A 139 8.84 -13.86 13.16
C GLY A 139 7.92 -12.70 13.53
N VAL A 140 6.78 -12.99 14.18
CA VAL A 140 5.86 -11.96 14.71
C VAL A 140 6.54 -11.10 15.77
N LEU A 141 7.21 -11.73 16.75
CA LEU A 141 7.88 -11.03 17.84
C LEU A 141 8.93 -10.04 17.30
N GLU A 142 9.77 -10.50 16.36
CA GLU A 142 10.83 -9.69 15.78
C GLU A 142 10.29 -8.60 14.87
N ALA A 143 9.32 -8.92 14.01
CA ALA A 143 8.67 -7.94 13.16
C ALA A 143 7.98 -6.85 14.01
N SER A 144 7.30 -7.23 15.09
CA SER A 144 6.67 -6.29 16.02
C SER A 144 7.69 -5.38 16.68
N ARG A 145 8.81 -5.94 17.16
CA ARG A 145 9.91 -5.15 17.72
C ARG A 145 10.50 -4.17 16.70
N LEU A 146 10.70 -4.59 15.46
CA LEU A 146 11.18 -3.71 14.39
C LEU A 146 10.16 -2.59 14.12
N TRP A 147 8.89 -2.95 14.00
CA TRP A 147 7.80 -2.00 13.76
C TRP A 147 7.69 -0.94 14.85
N ASP A 148 7.76 -1.33 16.12
CA ASP A 148 7.73 -0.40 17.25
C ASP A 148 8.93 0.55 17.25
N ASN A 149 10.11 0.07 16.86
CA ASN A 149 11.28 0.94 16.73
C ASN A 149 11.20 1.86 15.50
N MET A 150 10.61 1.41 14.39
CA MET A 150 10.32 2.25 13.23
C MET A 150 9.39 3.40 13.59
N ARG A 151 8.37 3.16 14.42
CA ARG A 151 7.37 4.17 14.83
C ARG A 151 7.90 5.30 15.70
N LYS A 152 9.01 5.08 16.42
CA LYS A 152 9.61 6.12 17.27
C LYS A 152 10.16 7.24 16.41
N LEU A 153 9.89 8.51 16.71
CA LEU A 153 10.37 9.65 15.91
C LEU A 153 11.77 10.16 16.30
N GLY A 154 12.46 9.49 17.23
CA GLY A 154 13.82 9.83 17.66
C GLY A 154 14.88 9.43 16.63
N GLU A 155 16.00 10.15 16.60
CA GLU A 155 17.15 9.80 15.77
C GLU A 155 17.61 8.37 16.07
N CYS A 156 17.98 7.63 15.02
CA CYS A 156 18.32 6.23 15.10
C CYS A 156 19.42 5.94 14.09
N LYS A 157 20.51 5.30 14.54
CA LYS A 157 21.65 4.99 13.68
C LYS A 157 21.38 3.75 12.82
N GLU A 158 20.56 2.85 13.33
CA GLU A 158 20.24 1.57 12.71
C GLU A 158 19.24 1.78 11.57
N GLU A 159 19.71 1.59 10.34
CA GLU A 159 18.89 1.73 9.12
C GLU A 159 17.65 0.82 9.12
N ALA A 160 17.72 -0.32 9.81
CA ALA A 160 16.60 -1.25 9.98
C ALA A 160 15.40 -0.63 10.71
N TYR A 161 15.64 0.39 11.53
CA TYR A 161 14.60 1.11 12.26
C TYR A 161 14.15 2.38 11.55
N HIS A 162 14.66 2.65 10.35
CA HIS A 162 14.18 3.79 9.57
C HIS A 162 12.83 3.47 8.95
N MET A 163 11.94 4.45 8.93
CA MET A 163 10.59 4.30 8.39
C MET A 163 10.64 4.09 6.88
N THR A 164 9.94 3.08 6.37
CA THR A 164 9.86 2.80 4.93
C THR A 164 8.65 3.50 4.29
N HIS A 165 8.61 3.52 2.96
CA HIS A 165 7.47 4.02 2.20
C HIS A 165 6.16 3.30 2.53
N ASP A 166 6.20 1.97 2.63
CA ASP A 166 5.02 1.16 2.96
C ASP A 166 4.70 1.25 4.47
N GLY A 167 5.70 1.47 5.32
CA GLY A 167 5.50 1.67 6.76
C GLY A 167 4.75 2.97 7.08
N TYR A 168 5.12 4.11 6.48
CA TYR A 168 4.35 5.34 6.72
C TYR A 168 2.97 5.29 6.06
N LEU A 169 2.81 4.54 4.97
CA LEU A 169 1.51 4.29 4.36
C LEU A 169 0.64 3.47 5.32
N LYS A 170 1.20 2.44 5.97
CA LYS A 170 0.52 1.70 7.03
C LYS A 170 0.12 2.61 8.20
N LEU A 171 1.00 3.49 8.67
CA LEU A 171 0.65 4.48 9.70
C LEU A 171 -0.48 5.42 9.26
N TRP A 172 -0.49 5.83 7.99
CA TRP A 172 -1.56 6.64 7.45
C TRP A 172 -2.89 5.87 7.43
N GLN A 173 -2.89 4.60 6.99
CA GLN A 173 -4.06 3.72 7.08
C GLN A 173 -4.57 3.58 8.52
N LEU A 174 -3.69 3.28 9.47
CA LEU A 174 -4.02 3.15 10.89
C LEU A 174 -4.53 4.46 11.52
N SER A 175 -4.16 5.62 10.96
CA SER A 175 -4.69 6.92 11.40
C SER A 175 -6.15 7.18 10.99
N LYS A 176 -6.75 6.28 10.20
CA LYS A 176 -8.13 6.36 9.69
C LYS A 176 -8.40 7.73 9.05
N PRO A 177 -7.69 8.05 7.95
CA PRO A 177 -7.68 9.39 7.40
C PRO A 177 -9.05 9.73 6.80
N LEU A 178 -9.45 11.00 6.91
CA LEU A 178 -10.71 11.48 6.36
C LEU A 178 -10.46 12.46 5.21
N LEU A 179 -10.91 12.09 4.02
CA LEU A 179 -10.79 12.85 2.77
C LEU A 179 -12.10 13.61 2.49
N ALA A 180 -12.62 14.33 3.49
CA ALA A 180 -13.96 14.95 3.46
C ALA A 180 -14.12 16.09 2.44
N SER A 181 -13.03 16.60 1.86
CA SER A 181 -13.07 17.72 0.91
C SER A 181 -13.37 17.31 -0.54
N PHE A 182 -13.71 16.04 -0.78
CA PHE A 182 -13.98 15.47 -2.09
C PHE A 182 -15.35 14.81 -2.15
N ASP A 183 -16.09 15.07 -3.22
CA ASP A 183 -17.40 14.48 -3.51
C ASP A 183 -17.28 13.05 -4.04
N ALA A 184 -16.20 12.75 -4.76
CA ALA A 184 -15.85 11.39 -5.14
C ALA A 184 -14.34 11.18 -5.32
N ILE A 185 -13.93 9.91 -5.18
CA ILE A 185 -12.57 9.42 -5.39
C ILE A 185 -12.57 8.51 -6.62
N PHE A 186 -11.70 8.80 -7.58
CA PHE A 186 -11.41 7.97 -8.74
C PHE A 186 -10.14 7.17 -8.45
N VAL A 187 -10.26 5.85 -8.39
CA VAL A 187 -9.13 4.94 -8.18
C VAL A 187 -8.81 4.26 -9.50
N ASP A 188 -7.66 4.61 -10.08
CA ASP A 188 -7.16 3.98 -11.30
C ASP A 188 -6.15 2.88 -10.97
N GLU A 189 -6.06 1.90 -11.86
CA GLU A 189 -5.35 0.62 -11.63
C GLU A 189 -5.78 -0.06 -10.32
N ALA A 190 -7.10 -0.07 -10.06
CA ALA A 190 -7.66 -0.59 -8.81
C ALA A 190 -7.32 -2.06 -8.54
N GLN A 191 -7.00 -2.85 -9.57
CA GLN A 191 -6.55 -4.24 -9.42
C GLN A 191 -5.20 -4.36 -8.69
N ASP A 192 -4.39 -3.31 -8.67
CA ASP A 192 -3.08 -3.26 -8.03
C ASP A 192 -3.13 -2.71 -6.59
N CYS A 193 -4.34 -2.38 -6.09
CA CYS A 193 -4.54 -1.94 -4.72
C CYS A 193 -4.23 -3.03 -3.68
N THR A 194 -3.42 -2.66 -2.69
CA THR A 194 -3.27 -3.48 -1.48
C THR A 194 -4.51 -3.32 -0.58
N PRO A 195 -4.83 -4.32 0.27
CA PRO A 195 -5.89 -4.20 1.27
C PRO A 195 -5.78 -2.95 2.15
N ALA A 196 -4.57 -2.50 2.51
CA ALA A 196 -4.34 -1.27 3.25
C ALA A 196 -4.88 -0.03 2.52
N ILE A 197 -4.60 0.07 1.21
CA ILE A 197 -5.08 1.18 0.38
C ILE A 197 -6.58 1.09 0.17
N MET A 198 -7.11 -0.11 -0.06
CA MET A 198 -8.55 -0.31 -0.16
C MET A 198 -9.26 0.08 1.13
N ASN A 199 -8.71 -0.25 2.30
CA ASN A 199 -9.25 0.16 3.59
C ASN A 199 -9.34 1.69 3.74
N ILE A 200 -8.32 2.42 3.26
CA ILE A 200 -8.35 3.90 3.21
C ILE A 200 -9.47 4.38 2.30
N VAL A 201 -9.58 3.89 1.06
CA VAL A 201 -10.58 4.39 0.10
C VAL A 201 -12.00 4.05 0.53
N LEU A 202 -12.24 2.82 0.98
CA LEU A 202 -13.58 2.32 1.28
C LEU A 202 -14.18 2.96 2.54
N SER A 203 -13.34 3.40 3.47
CA SER A 203 -13.78 4.11 4.68
C SER A 203 -14.22 5.56 4.43
N GLN A 204 -13.99 6.11 3.24
CA GLN A 204 -14.36 7.50 2.94
C GLN A 204 -15.88 7.67 2.79
N PRO A 205 -16.49 8.77 3.26
CA PRO A 205 -17.93 8.97 3.19
C PRO A 205 -18.44 9.42 1.80
N CYS A 206 -17.55 9.55 0.81
CA CYS A 206 -17.86 10.10 -0.50
C CYS A 206 -18.04 9.04 -1.59
N GLY A 207 -18.38 9.48 -2.81
CA GLY A 207 -18.49 8.63 -3.99
C GLY A 207 -17.17 7.94 -4.32
N LYS A 208 -17.24 6.73 -4.88
CA LYS A 208 -16.05 5.93 -5.25
C LYS A 208 -16.24 5.36 -6.64
N ILE A 209 -15.30 5.64 -7.52
CA ILE A 209 -15.26 5.11 -8.89
C ILE A 209 -13.95 4.35 -9.02
N PHE A 210 -14.03 3.05 -9.23
CA PHE A 210 -12.87 2.20 -9.39
C PHE A 210 -12.73 1.82 -10.85
N VAL A 211 -11.50 1.94 -11.34
CA VAL A 211 -11.17 1.85 -12.75
C VAL A 211 -9.94 0.96 -12.86
N GLY A 212 -10.01 -0.04 -13.73
CA GLY A 212 -8.98 -1.08 -13.75
C GLY A 212 -9.25 -2.15 -14.79
N ASP A 213 -8.29 -3.05 -14.96
CA ASP A 213 -8.44 -4.27 -15.77
C ASP A 213 -8.06 -5.47 -14.91
N PRO A 214 -9.01 -6.36 -14.58
CA PRO A 214 -8.72 -7.55 -13.79
C PRO A 214 -7.66 -8.47 -14.41
N HIS A 215 -7.47 -8.42 -15.74
CA HIS A 215 -6.48 -9.22 -16.46
C HIS A 215 -5.08 -8.60 -16.48
N GLN A 216 -4.91 -7.34 -16.04
CA GLN A 216 -3.62 -6.62 -16.01
C GLN A 216 -3.08 -6.45 -14.59
N GLN A 217 -3.31 -7.43 -13.71
CA GLN A 217 -2.76 -7.38 -12.36
C GLN A 217 -1.26 -7.72 -12.39
N ILE A 218 -0.41 -6.73 -12.10
CA ILE A 218 1.06 -6.90 -12.15
C ILE A 218 1.74 -6.73 -10.79
N TYR A 219 1.03 -6.21 -9.78
CA TYR A 219 1.59 -5.99 -8.43
C TYR A 219 1.17 -7.03 -7.38
N THR A 220 0.69 -8.22 -7.77
CA THR A 220 0.29 -9.30 -6.84
C THR A 220 1.40 -9.70 -5.85
N PHE A 221 2.67 -9.58 -6.24
CA PHE A 221 3.83 -9.87 -5.37
C PHE A 221 3.95 -8.92 -4.16
N ARG A 222 3.27 -7.76 -4.19
CA ARG A 222 3.16 -6.79 -3.08
C ARG A 222 1.93 -7.02 -2.20
N GLY A 223 1.18 -8.11 -2.41
CA GLY A 223 -0.07 -8.36 -1.69
C GLY A 223 -1.25 -7.56 -2.24
N ALA A 224 -1.17 -7.07 -3.48
CA ALA A 224 -2.32 -6.49 -4.15
C ALA A 224 -3.44 -7.53 -4.26
N VAL A 225 -4.63 -7.17 -3.83
CA VAL A 225 -5.84 -7.99 -3.98
C VAL A 225 -6.66 -7.35 -5.07
N ASN A 226 -7.20 -8.17 -5.98
CA ASN A 226 -7.99 -7.64 -7.08
C ASN A 226 -9.28 -7.00 -6.55
N ALA A 227 -9.23 -5.68 -6.32
CA ALA A 227 -10.32 -4.90 -5.77
C ALA A 227 -11.57 -4.94 -6.66
N LEU A 228 -11.40 -5.23 -7.95
CA LEU A 228 -12.49 -5.30 -8.92
C LEU A 228 -13.43 -6.50 -8.67
N PHE A 229 -12.97 -7.54 -7.99
CA PHE A 229 -13.80 -8.70 -7.61
C PHE A 229 -14.24 -8.71 -6.15
N THR A 230 -13.52 -8.01 -5.27
CA THR A 230 -13.67 -8.16 -3.82
C THR A 230 -14.52 -7.07 -3.17
N VAL A 231 -14.73 -5.93 -3.84
CA VAL A 231 -15.54 -4.85 -3.27
C VAL A 231 -16.98 -4.90 -3.80
N PRO A 232 -18.00 -4.88 -2.92
CA PRO A 232 -19.40 -4.77 -3.32
C PRO A 232 -19.64 -3.54 -4.19
N HIS A 233 -20.30 -3.72 -5.34
CA HIS A 233 -20.64 -2.63 -6.25
C HIS A 233 -22.14 -2.45 -6.44
N THR A 234 -22.52 -1.17 -6.56
CA THR A 234 -23.85 -0.79 -7.03
C THR A 234 -23.99 -0.95 -8.56
N HIS A 235 -22.95 -0.66 -9.34
CA HIS A 235 -22.99 -0.73 -10.81
C HIS A 235 -21.63 -1.12 -11.40
N VAL A 236 -21.66 -1.97 -12.42
CA VAL A 236 -20.49 -2.31 -13.25
C VAL A 236 -20.79 -1.85 -14.67
N PHE A 237 -19.88 -1.09 -15.25
CA PHE A 237 -19.97 -0.62 -16.63
C PHE A 237 -18.83 -1.24 -17.44
N TYR A 238 -19.20 -1.96 -18.50
CA TYR A 238 -18.28 -2.46 -19.50
C TYR A 238 -18.16 -1.42 -20.61
N LEU A 239 -16.97 -0.84 -20.77
CA LEU A 239 -16.71 0.05 -21.89
C LEU A 239 -16.43 -0.81 -23.12
N THR A 240 -17.44 -1.32 -23.83
CA THR A 240 -17.22 -2.11 -25.06
C THR A 240 -16.96 -1.21 -26.28
N GLN A 241 -16.06 -1.64 -27.14
CA GLN A 241 -16.35 -1.82 -28.57
C GLN A 241 -15.82 -3.21 -28.92
#